data_AF-A0A6J4JNJ5-F1
#
_entry.id   AF-A0A6J4JNJ5-F1
#
_cell.length_a   1.000
_cell.length_b   1.000
_cell.length_c   1.000
_cell.angle_alpha   90.00
_cell.angle_beta   90.00
_cell.angle_gamma   90.00
#
_symmetry.space_group_name_H-M   'P 1'
#
loop_
_entity.id
_entity.type
_entity.pdbx_description
1 polymer ?
#
loop_
_entity_poly.entity_id
_entity_poly.type
_entity_poly.pdbx_seq_one_letter_code
_entity_poly.pdbx_strand_id
1 'polypeptide(L)' 'MAQYVAAIDQGTTSTRCIVFDHDGHVVCYDQKEH' A
#
# COMPACT_ATOMS: atom_id res chain seq x y z
N MET A 1 20.35 1.13 -3.73
CA MET A 1 19.21 0.19 -3.84
C MET A 1 17.94 1.02 -3.91
N ALA A 2 16.96 0.63 -4.73
CA ALA A 2 15.66 1.29 -4.71
C ALA A 2 14.98 1.00 -3.36
N GLN A 3 14.41 2.03 -2.76
CA GLN A 3 13.73 1.97 -1.47
C GLN A 3 12.27 2.37 -1.72
N TYR A 4 11.36 1.76 -0.96
CA TYR A 4 9.91 1.95 -1.10
C TYR A 4 9.28 2.01 0.29
N VAL A 5 8.11 2.65 0.36
CA VAL A 5 7.29 2.69 1.58
C VAL A 5 6.02 1.90 1.34
N ALA A 6 5.69 0.96 2.22
CA ALA A 6 4.40 0.29 2.22
C ALA A 6 3.50 0.88 3.32
N ALA A 7 2.27 1.27 2.96
CA ALA A 7 1.23 1.60 3.91
C ALA A 7 0.23 0.44 4.01
N ILE A 8 0.03 -0.04 5.24
CA ILE A 8 -1.03 -1.00 5.55
C ILE A 8 -2.22 -0.24 6.10
N ASP A 9 -3.35 -0.37 5.42
CA ASP A 9 -4.60 0.24 5.83
C ASP A 9 -5.63 -0.85 6.15
N GLN A 10 -5.91 -0.99 7.45
CA GLN A 10 -6.78 -2.03 7.99
C GLN A 10 -8.18 -1.45 8.23
N GLY A 11 -9.04 -1.60 7.23
CA GLY A 11 -10.45 -1.23 7.33
C GLY A 11 -11.28 -2.35 7.98
N THR A 12 -12.50 -2.03 8.36
CA THR A 12 -13.42 -3.00 9.01
C THR A 12 -13.92 -4.10 8.07
N THR A 13 -13.93 -3.87 6.75
CA THR A 13 -14.43 -4.82 5.74
C THR A 13 -13.32 -5.35 4.82
N SER A 14 -12.16 -4.71 4.79
CA SER A 14 -11.06 -5.06 3.91
C SER A 14 -9.72 -4.57 4.45
N THR A 15 -8.64 -5.22 4.05
CA THR A 15 -7.27 -4.77 4.27
C THR A 15 -6.64 -4.37 2.94
N ARG A 16 -5.94 -3.24 2.92
CA ARG A 16 -5.21 -2.74 1.75
C ARG A 16 -3.71 -2.64 2.05
N CYS A 17 -2.90 -2.92 1.05
CA CYS A 17 -1.46 -2.65 1.05
C CYS A 17 -1.15 -1.75 -0.14
N ILE A 18 -0.56 -0.58 0.11
CA ILE A 18 -0.24 0.40 -0.93
C ILE A 18 1.27 0.66 -0.87
N VAL A 19 1.95 0.59 -2.01
CA VAL A 19 3.39 0.86 -2.12
C VAL A 19 3.61 2.20 -2.79
N PHE A 20 4.49 3.00 -2.20
CA PHE A 20 4.88 4.33 -2.66
C PHE A 20 6.36 4.37 -3.04
N ASP A 21 6.67 5.13 -4.08
CA ASP A 21 8.04 5.62 -4.32
C ASP A 21 8.40 6.76 -3.36
N HIS A 22 9.62 7.28 -3.48
CA HIS A 22 10.11 8.36 -2.61
C HIS A 22 9.52 9.74 -2.90
N ASP A 23 8.97 9.94 -4.09
CA ASP A 23 8.28 11.18 -4.46
C ASP A 23 6.81 11.15 -3.99
N GLY A 24 6.37 10.02 -3.41
CA GLY A 24 5.03 9.82 -2.87
C GLY A 24 4.02 9.31 -3.90
N HIS A 25 4.46 8.88 -5.09
CA HIS A 25 3.57 8.28 -6.07
C HIS A 25 3.23 6.84 -5.69
N VAL A 26 1.97 6.46 -5.92
CA VAL A 26 1.53 5.06 -5.80
C VAL A 26 2.11 4.26 -6.96
N VAL A 27 2.90 3.24 -6.66
CA VAL A 27 3.50 2.36 -7.68
C VAL A 27 2.76 1.02 -7.82
N CYS A 28 2.18 0.51 -6.74
CA CYS A 28 1.24 -0.61 -6.78
C CYS A 28 0.40 -0.66 -5.51
N TYR A 29 -0.70 -1.41 -5.55
CA TYR A 29 -1.48 -1.76 -4.37
C TYR A 29 -2.21 -3.09 -4.57
N ASP A 30 -2.64 -3.67 -3.46
CA ASP A 30 -3.57 -4.81 -3.43
C ASP A 30 -4.61 -4.62 -2.33
N GLN A 31 -5.78 -5.25 -2.49
CA GLN A 31 -6.88 -5.23 -1.54
C GLN A 31 -7.45 -6.62 -1.33
N LYS A 32 -7.67 -6.97 -0.06
CA LYS A 32 -8.36 -8.19 0.34
C LYS A 32 -9.57 -7.87 1.20
N GLU A 33 -10.74 -8.30 0.74
CA GLU A 33 -11.98 -8.32 1.54
C GLU A 33 -11.93 -9.45 2.59
N HIS A 34 -12.67 -9.28 3.69
CA HIS A 34 -12.78 -10.28 4.76
C HIS A 34 -13.77 -11.38 4.42
#